data_AF-A0A9E5QDJ5-F1
#
_entry.id   AF-A0A9E5QDJ5-F1
#
_cell.length_a   1.000
_cell.length_b   1.000
_cell.length_c   1.000
_cell.angle_alpha   90.00
_cell.angle_beta   90.00
_cell.angle_gamma   90.00
#
_symmetry.space_group_name_H-M   'P 1'
#
loop_
_entity.id
_entity.type
_entity.pdbx_description
1 polymer ?
#
loop_
_entity_poly.entity_id
_entity_poly.type
_entity_poly.pdbx_seq_one_letter_code
_entity_poly.pdbx_strand_id
1 'polypeptide(L)'
;IIGVFHGIDPAACLFVDGEMVAYVEEERLIRFKHAAGQFPIRSIAYCCQSQGIDISEVDYLAYGWDCVAYTDGRMAQFYERVNAEFPPDSGTLGWQRGNLNHFNIDR
;
A
#
# COMPACT_ATOMS: atom_id res chain seq x y z
N ILE A 1 9.98 -0.40 13.35
CA ILE A 1 9.49 -0.18 11.96
C ILE A 1 7.99 -0.43 11.92
N ILE A 2 7.20 0.48 11.36
CA ILE A 2 5.78 0.21 11.05
C ILE A 2 5.63 -0.06 9.57
N GLY A 3 5.02 -1.19 9.22
CA GLY A 3 4.60 -1.52 7.87
C GLY A 3 3.14 -1.14 7.66
N VAL A 4 2.82 -0.51 6.53
CA VAL A 4 1.44 -0.12 6.18
C VAL A 4 1.11 -0.48 4.74
N PHE A 5 -0.15 -0.85 4.52
CA PHE A 5 -0.72 -1.09 3.20
C PHE A 5 -2.08 -0.41 3.10
N HIS A 6 -2.40 0.14 1.92
CA HIS A 6 -3.70 0.76 1.65
C HIS A 6 -4.26 0.29 0.29
N GLY A 7 -5.53 0.61 0.03
CA GLY A 7 -6.23 0.21 -1.19
C GLY A 7 -7.37 -0.74 -0.84
N ILE A 8 -7.15 -2.04 -1.05
CA ILE A 8 -8.08 -3.12 -0.68
C ILE A 8 -7.43 -3.90 0.46
N ASP A 9 -8.17 -4.18 1.53
CA ASP A 9 -7.65 -4.83 2.75
C ASP A 9 -6.50 -4.03 3.42
N PRO A 10 -6.69 -2.72 3.70
CA PRO A 10 -5.69 -1.92 4.40
C PRO A 10 -5.37 -2.52 5.78
N ALA A 11 -4.09 -2.50 6.14
CA ALA A 11 -3.56 -3.13 7.35
C ALA A 11 -2.29 -2.42 7.83
N ALA A 12 -1.88 -2.73 9.05
CA ALA A 12 -0.58 -2.34 9.59
C ALA A 12 0.07 -3.46 10.41
N CYS A 13 1.40 -3.44 10.45
CA CYS A 13 2.21 -4.26 11.34
C CYS A 13 3.29 -3.43 12.03
N LEU A 14 3.78 -3.93 13.16
CA LEU A 14 4.92 -3.37 13.89
C LEU A 14 6.00 -4.44 14.02
N PHE A 15 7.22 -4.05 13.62
CA PHE A 15 8.44 -4.82 13.81
C PHE A 15 9.35 -4.13 14.82
N VAL A 16 9.88 -4.92 15.75
CA VAL A 16 10.88 -4.53 16.76
C VAL A 16 12.03 -5.53 16.67
N ASP A 17 13.25 -5.03 16.47
CA ASP A 17 14.48 -5.86 16.36
C ASP A 17 14.38 -7.02 15.36
N GLY A 18 13.69 -6.81 14.24
CA GLY A 18 13.51 -7.81 13.17
C GLY A 18 12.34 -8.77 13.39
N GLU A 19 11.67 -8.72 14.54
CA GLU A 19 10.53 -9.58 14.87
C GLU A 19 9.21 -8.81 14.73
N MET A 20 8.19 -9.47 14.17
CA MET A 20 6.84 -8.89 14.07
C MET A 20 6.09 -9.08 15.38
N VAL A 21 5.82 -7.98 16.08
CA VAL A 21 5.20 -8.00 17.43
C VAL A 21 3.72 -7.66 17.41
N ALA A 22 3.22 -7.02 16.35
CA ALA A 22 1.80 -6.75 16.17
C ALA A 22 1.43 -6.70 14.68
N TYR A 23 0.20 -7.10 14.37
CA TYR A 23 -0.41 -6.98 13.05
C TYR A 23 -1.93 -6.96 13.18
N VAL A 24 -2.59 -6.10 12.40
CA VAL A 24 -4.05 -6.09 12.31
C VAL A 24 -4.51 -5.47 11.00
N GLU A 25 -5.59 -6.01 10.44
CA GLU A 25 -6.32 -5.43 9.30
C GLU A 25 -7.34 -4.39 9.78
N GLU A 26 -7.49 -3.30 9.04
CA GLU A 26 -8.37 -2.18 9.40
C GLU A 26 -9.83 -2.66 9.49
N GLU A 27 -10.24 -3.58 8.61
CA GLU A 27 -11.61 -4.11 8.58
C GLU A 27 -12.04 -4.73 9.92
N ARG A 28 -11.10 -5.28 10.70
CA ARG A 28 -11.37 -5.85 12.02
C ARG A 28 -11.75 -4.78 13.04
N LEU A 29 -11.17 -3.58 12.89
CA LEU A 29 -11.28 -2.44 13.80
C LEU A 29 -12.42 -1.48 13.41
N ILE A 30 -12.69 -1.30 12.11
CA ILE A 30 -13.76 -0.43 11.62
C ILE A 30 -15.05 -1.17 11.28
N ARG A 31 -15.01 -2.51 11.24
CA ARG A 31 -16.16 -3.39 10.93
C ARG A 31 -16.77 -3.14 9.54
N PHE A 32 -15.96 -2.65 8.61
CA PHE A 32 -16.31 -2.45 7.22
C PHE A 32 -15.47 -3.40 6.37
N LYS A 33 -16.14 -4.37 5.72
CA LYS A 33 -15.51 -5.46 4.98
C LYS A 33 -14.61 -4.90 3.86
N HIS A 34 -13.40 -5.44 3.76
CA HIS A 34 -12.30 -4.99 2.89
C HIS A 34 -11.75 -3.59 3.13
N ALA A 35 -12.43 -2.78 3.96
CA ALA A 35 -12.08 -1.40 4.25
C ALA A 35 -11.60 -0.62 2.99
N ALA A 36 -12.24 -0.85 1.84
CA ALA A 36 -11.74 -0.40 0.55
C ALA A 36 -11.64 1.13 0.49
N GLY A 37 -10.47 1.63 0.06
CA GLY A 37 -10.16 3.06 0.00
C GLY A 37 -9.94 3.72 1.35
N GLN A 38 -9.97 2.99 2.46
CA GLN A 38 -9.64 3.51 3.78
C GLN A 38 -8.12 3.46 4.00
N PHE A 39 -7.62 4.43 4.76
CA PHE A 39 -6.25 4.41 5.25
C PHE A 39 -6.19 3.68 6.62
N PRO A 40 -5.17 2.85 6.91
CA PRO A 40 -5.14 1.97 8.08
C PRO A 40 -4.82 2.70 9.41
N ILE A 41 -5.53 3.79 9.72
CA ILE A 41 -5.24 4.64 10.89
C ILE A 41 -5.46 3.87 12.20
N ARG A 42 -6.56 3.09 12.32
CA ARG A 42 -6.79 2.32 13.55
C ARG A 42 -5.81 1.18 13.69
N SER A 43 -5.38 0.59 12.57
CA SER A 43 -4.40 -0.49 12.57
C SER A 43 -3.03 -0.02 13.03
N ILE A 44 -2.57 1.14 12.53
CA ILE A 44 -1.33 1.78 12.98
C ILE A 44 -1.41 2.06 14.48
N ALA A 45 -2.50 2.71 14.92
CA ALA A 45 -2.70 3.04 16.34
C ALA A 45 -2.71 1.78 17.23
N TYR A 46 -3.40 0.72 16.80
CA TYR A 46 -3.45 -0.55 17.52
C TYR A 46 -2.05 -1.16 17.65
N CYS A 47 -1.26 -1.18 16.58
CA CYS A 47 0.08 -1.77 16.61
C CYS A 47 0.97 -1.05 17.64
N CYS A 48 1.00 0.28 17.63
CA CYS A 48 1.70 1.09 18.63
C CYS A 48 1.19 0.82 20.05
N GLN A 49 -0.13 0.95 20.26
CA GLN A 49 -0.74 0.80 21.58
C GLN A 49 -0.55 -0.60 22.18
N SER A 50 -0.57 -1.64 21.35
CA SER A 50 -0.37 -3.03 21.80
C SER A 50 1.01 -3.28 22.42
N GLN A 51 2.00 -2.46 22.06
CA GLN A 51 3.37 -2.53 22.57
C GLN A 51 3.72 -1.37 23.52
N GLY A 52 2.75 -0.48 23.80
CA GLY A 52 2.96 0.66 24.69
C GLY A 52 3.92 1.72 24.13
N ILE A 53 4.10 1.81 22.82
CA ILE A 53 4.97 2.80 22.17
C ILE A 53 4.14 3.91 21.51
N ASP A 54 4.70 5.11 21.42
CA ASP A 54 4.16 6.23 20.63
C ASP A 54 4.63 6.16 19.17
N ILE A 55 3.85 6.75 18.26
CA ILE A 55 4.21 6.80 16.83
C ILE A 55 5.52 7.58 16.59
N SER A 56 5.86 8.54 17.46
CA SER A 56 7.12 9.28 17.39
C SER A 56 8.36 8.44 17.72
N GLU A 57 8.19 7.25 18.29
CA GLU A 57 9.27 6.30 18.57
C GLU A 57 9.55 5.36 17.38
N VAL A 58 8.77 5.46 16.30
CA VAL A 58 8.96 4.61 15.12
C VAL A 58 10.09 5.14 14.24
N ASP A 59 11.16 4.37 14.09
CA ASP A 59 12.33 4.78 13.27
C ASP A 59 12.02 4.87 11.77
N TYR A 60 11.20 3.94 11.26
CA TYR A 60 10.92 3.80 9.83
C TYR A 60 9.45 3.44 9.59
N LEU A 61 8.89 4.05 8.56
CA LEU A 61 7.62 3.66 7.96
C LEU A 61 7.89 2.94 6.64
N ALA A 62 7.52 1.68 6.58
CA ALA A 62 7.55 0.87 5.37
C ALA A 62 6.16 0.90 4.72
N TYR A 63 6.14 1.23 3.44
CA TYR A 63 4.91 1.26 2.67
C TYR A 63 4.94 0.11 1.65
N GLY A 64 3.93 -0.76 1.68
CA GLY A 64 3.91 -2.04 0.96
C GLY A 64 3.73 -1.95 -0.56
N TRP A 65 4.05 -0.81 -1.17
CA TRP A 65 3.90 -0.59 -2.61
C TRP A 65 4.92 0.41 -3.14
N ASP A 66 5.55 0.11 -4.27
CA ASP A 66 6.46 1.05 -4.95
C ASP A 66 5.65 2.04 -5.80
N CYS A 67 5.07 3.05 -5.16
CA CYS A 67 4.33 4.12 -5.85
C CYS A 67 5.22 4.90 -6.82
N VAL A 68 6.52 5.03 -6.52
CA VAL A 68 7.46 5.81 -7.34
C VAL A 68 7.63 5.16 -8.71
N ALA A 69 7.57 3.83 -8.81
CA ALA A 69 7.63 3.13 -10.09
C ALA A 69 6.54 3.58 -11.08
N TYR A 70 5.40 4.06 -10.59
CA TYR A 70 4.30 4.55 -11.42
C TYR A 70 4.51 5.99 -11.90
N THR A 71 5.37 6.77 -11.26
CA THR A 71 5.64 8.17 -11.60
C THR A 71 6.99 8.37 -12.28
N ASP A 72 7.96 7.49 -12.06
CA ASP A 72 9.32 7.58 -12.66
C ASP A 72 9.46 6.85 -14.01
N GLY A 73 8.36 6.29 -14.53
CA GLY A 73 8.30 5.63 -15.82
C GLY A 73 8.66 4.13 -15.80
N ARG A 74 9.14 3.57 -14.69
CA ARG A 74 9.46 2.12 -14.61
C ARG A 74 8.24 1.25 -14.89
N MET A 75 7.07 1.61 -14.38
CA MET A 75 5.84 0.86 -14.60
C MET A 75 5.30 1.01 -16.02
N ALA A 76 5.46 2.19 -16.63
CA ALA A 76 5.11 2.41 -18.03
C ALA A 76 5.94 1.51 -18.95
N GLN A 77 7.26 1.48 -18.74
CA GLN A 77 8.18 0.59 -19.47
C GLN A 77 7.86 -0.90 -19.22
N PHE A 78 7.44 -1.26 -18.00
CA PHE A 78 6.97 -2.60 -17.71
C PHE A 78 5.75 -2.97 -18.56
N TYR A 79 4.74 -2.10 -18.62
CA TYR A 79 3.57 -2.33 -19.46
C TYR A 79 3.92 -2.43 -20.95
N GLU A 80 4.82 -1.57 -21.46
CA GLU A 80 5.28 -1.67 -22.85
C GLU A 80 5.90 -3.03 -23.17
N ARG A 81 6.78 -3.54 -22.29
CA ARG A 81 7.40 -4.86 -22.48
C ARG A 81 6.36 -5.98 -22.45
N VAL A 82 5.46 -5.97 -21.46
CA VAL A 82 4.41 -6.98 -21.33
C VAL A 82 3.48 -6.95 -22.54
N ASN A 83 3.11 -5.76 -23.02
CA ASN A 83 2.21 -5.60 -24.17
C ASN A 83 2.85 -6.04 -25.50
N ALA A 84 4.18 -5.96 -25.61
CA ALA A 84 4.92 -6.46 -26.77
C ALA A 84 4.92 -8.00 -26.84
N GLU A 85 4.94 -8.67 -25.70
CA GLU A 85 4.86 -10.13 -25.60
C GLU A 85 3.41 -10.64 -25.65
N PHE A 86 2.50 -9.92 -24.99
CA PHE A 86 1.09 -10.25 -24.85
C PHE A 86 0.23 -9.05 -25.27
N PRO A 87 -0.20 -8.98 -26.54
CA PRO A 87 -0.98 -7.86 -27.05
C PRO A 87 -2.26 -7.63 -26.22
N PRO A 88 -2.42 -6.45 -25.59
CA PRO A 88 -3.55 -6.19 -24.70
C PRO A 88 -4.82 -5.85 -25.47
N ASP A 89 -5.97 -6.16 -24.87
CA ASP A 89 -7.26 -5.61 -25.31
C ASP A 89 -7.42 -4.14 -24.86
N SER A 90 -8.48 -3.49 -25.33
CA SER A 90 -8.78 -2.09 -25.03
C SER A 90 -9.07 -1.83 -23.54
N GLY A 91 -9.65 -2.80 -22.83
CA GLY A 91 -9.89 -2.72 -21.40
C GLY A 91 -8.59 -2.79 -20.60
N THR A 92 -7.69 -3.69 -20.97
CA THR A 92 -6.34 -3.78 -20.39
C THR A 92 -5.55 -2.48 -20.58
N LEU A 93 -5.55 -1.92 -21.79
CA LEU A 93 -4.93 -0.62 -22.07
C LEU A 93 -5.54 0.52 -21.25
N GLY A 94 -6.86 0.53 -21.11
CA GLY A 94 -7.59 1.49 -20.28
C GLY A 94 -7.19 1.40 -18.81
N TRP A 95 -7.12 0.19 -18.26
CA TRP A 95 -6.69 -0.06 -16.88
C TRP A 95 -5.24 0.34 -16.64
N GLN A 96 -4.30 -0.04 -17.51
CA GLN A 96 -2.90 0.35 -17.41
C GLN A 96 -2.73 1.88 -17.37
N ARG A 97 -3.44 2.59 -18.25
CA ARG A 97 -3.46 4.05 -18.27
C ARG A 97 -4.09 4.63 -17.01
N GLY A 98 -5.16 4.03 -16.52
CA GLY A 98 -5.81 4.39 -15.25
C GLY A 98 -4.85 4.30 -14.07
N ASN A 99 -4.09 3.21 -13.97
CA ASN A 99 -3.10 3.02 -12.90
C ASN A 99 -1.98 4.07 -12.94
N LEU A 100 -1.34 4.28 -14.10
CA LEU A 100 -0.28 5.29 -14.23
C LEU A 100 -0.79 6.69 -13.84
N ASN A 101 -2.04 6.98 -14.21
CA ASN A 101 -2.70 8.24 -13.90
C ASN A 101 -3.07 8.40 -12.41
N HIS A 102 -3.34 7.31 -11.70
CA HIS A 102 -3.74 7.35 -10.29
C HIS A 102 -2.60 7.82 -9.37
N PHE A 103 -1.37 7.41 -9.68
CA PHE A 103 -0.20 7.74 -8.86
C PHE A 103 0.53 9.01 -9.32
N ASN A 104 0.15 9.60 -10.47
CA ASN A 104 0.78 10.81 -10.97
C ASN A 104 0.38 12.02 -10.11
N ILE A 105 1.38 12.62 -9.45
CA ILE A 105 1.25 13.73 -8.50
C ILE A 105 1.18 15.11 -9.17
N ASP A 106 1.50 15.22 -10.46
CA ASP A 106 1.47 16.49 -11.21
C ASP A 106 0.07 16.83 -11.76
N ARG A 107 -0.98 16.41 -11.05
CA ARG A 107 -2.40 16.69 -11.34
C ARG A 107 -3.02 17.62 -10.31
#